data_AF-A0A952B6Y8-F1
#
_entry.id   AF-A0A952B6Y8-F1
#
_cell.length_a   1.000
_cell.length_b   1.000
_cell.length_c   1.000
_cell.angle_alpha   90.00
_cell.angle_beta   90.00
_cell.angle_gamma   90.00
#
_symmetry.space_group_name_H-M   'P 1'
#
loop_
_entity.id
_entity.type
_entity.pdbx_description
1 polymer ?
#
loop_
_entity_poly.entity_id
_entity_poly.type
_entity_poly.pdbx_seq_one_letter_code
_entity_poly.pdbx_strand_id
1 'polypeptide(L)'
;MSGRKGFTLVELLVVIAIIALLMGILLPALNAVREQSRRTVCGVNEKNMGLGLRLYANDNDGKLPLNEVDRWLFDVSYQTTDIILRTGAFDRHIFYCPSWSQRDNIIYWRYGENLPAGTPESYAQPEPVSESTRKNYHRIMGYFWFIDTVRGRENPPMSPDNKHKEWVRSFIGTKRSAAMVELITDVTASNGPDRLQSDFTKATGGCWSRWQVYDRTNHIKGGTRPAGGNILFVDGHVQWRNFNEMEHRWFWQSNSNPCFWW
;
A
#
# COMPACT_ATOMS: atom_id res chain seq x y z
N MET A 1 -66.21 -5.59 14.40
CA MET A 1 -65.07 -5.90 13.52
C MET A 1 -64.31 -4.60 13.30
N SER A 2 -63.12 -4.44 13.89
CA SER A 2 -62.31 -3.22 13.73
C SER A 2 -61.67 -3.24 12.35
N GLY A 3 -62.16 -2.40 11.43
CA GLY A 3 -61.59 -2.24 10.09
C GLY A 3 -60.14 -1.77 10.19
N ARG A 4 -59.19 -2.53 9.63
CA ARG A 4 -57.81 -2.10 9.51
C ARG A 4 -57.75 -0.88 8.58
N LYS A 5 -57.29 0.26 9.09
CA LYS A 5 -57.01 1.45 8.26
C LYS A 5 -55.88 1.10 7.29
N GLY A 6 -56.15 1.21 5.99
CA GLY A 6 -55.14 1.07 4.95
C GLY A 6 -54.29 2.33 4.83
N PHE A 7 -53.01 2.16 4.51
CA PHE A 7 -52.12 3.27 4.18
C PHE A 7 -52.59 3.96 2.91
N THR A 8 -52.64 5.29 2.91
CA THR A 8 -52.91 6.08 1.70
C THR A 8 -51.65 6.20 0.83
N LEU A 9 -51.84 6.38 -0.46
CA LEU A 9 -50.76 6.58 -1.42
C LEU A 9 -49.91 7.83 -1.08
N VAL A 10 -50.54 8.87 -0.54
CA VAL A 10 -49.86 10.10 -0.10
C VAL A 10 -48.95 9.84 1.11
N GLU A 11 -49.43 9.10 2.11
CA GLU A 11 -48.62 8.75 3.29
C GLU A 11 -47.38 7.93 2.89
N LEU A 12 -47.53 6.98 1.96
CA LEU A 12 -46.39 6.20 1.45
C LEU A 12 -45.39 7.09 0.69
N LEU A 13 -45.87 8.00 -0.16
CA LEU A 13 -45.03 8.92 -0.94
C LEU A 13 -44.21 9.86 -0.05
N VAL A 14 -44.80 10.42 1.00
CA VAL A 14 -44.09 11.31 1.93
C VAL A 14 -42.99 10.54 2.67
N VAL A 15 -43.26 9.29 3.09
CA VAL A 15 -42.27 8.47 3.78
C VAL A 15 -41.07 8.14 2.88
N ILE A 16 -41.31 7.71 1.64
CA ILE A 16 -40.19 7.43 0.73
C ILE A 16 -39.40 8.69 0.38
N ALA A 17 -40.06 9.86 0.27
CA ALA A 17 -39.39 11.13 0.03
C ALA A 17 -38.46 11.51 1.19
N ILE A 18 -38.92 11.33 2.44
CA ILE A 18 -38.10 11.57 3.63
C ILE A 18 -36.92 10.58 3.69
N ILE A 19 -37.15 9.29 3.43
CA ILE A 19 -36.06 8.29 3.40
C ILE A 19 -35.03 8.65 2.33
N ALA A 20 -35.47 9.03 1.13
CA ALA A 20 -34.57 9.43 0.04
C ALA A 20 -33.72 10.65 0.40
N LEU A 21 -34.32 11.66 1.04
CA LEU A 21 -33.60 12.84 1.53
C LEU A 21 -32.54 12.46 2.58
N LEU A 22 -32.92 11.66 3.58
CA LEU A 22 -32.01 11.22 4.64
C LEU A 22 -30.87 10.37 4.08
N MET A 23 -31.16 9.45 3.16
CA MET A 23 -30.14 8.62 2.49
C MET A 23 -29.16 9.47 1.66
N GLY A 24 -29.63 10.54 1.02
CA GLY A 24 -28.79 11.47 0.26
C GLY A 24 -27.69 12.13 1.11
N ILE A 25 -27.99 12.42 2.38
CA ILE A 25 -27.02 13.00 3.33
C ILE A 25 -26.15 11.92 3.98
N LEU A 26 -26.72 10.73 4.24
CA LEU A 26 -26.06 9.66 4.98
C LEU A 26 -24.96 8.95 4.16
N LEU A 27 -25.17 8.74 2.85
CA LEU A 27 -24.25 7.97 2.00
C LEU A 27 -22.85 8.61 1.88
N PRO A 28 -22.70 9.93 1.61
CA PRO A 28 -21.38 10.58 1.59
C PRO A 28 -20.67 10.50 2.94
N ALA A 29 -21.40 10.73 4.04
CA ALA A 29 -20.85 10.66 5.39
C ALA A 29 -20.34 9.24 5.72
N LEU A 30 -21.13 8.21 5.39
CA LEU A 30 -20.73 6.82 5.63
C LEU A 30 -19.50 6.42 4.81
N ASN A 31 -19.37 6.89 3.57
CA ASN A 31 -18.19 6.62 2.75
C ASN A 31 -16.93 7.26 3.33
N ALA A 32 -17.02 8.49 3.84
CA ALA A 32 -15.92 9.16 4.53
C ALA A 32 -15.49 8.40 5.81
N VAL A 33 -16.46 7.96 6.62
CA VAL A 33 -16.19 7.18 7.85
C VAL A 33 -15.53 5.83 7.54
N ARG A 34 -16.01 5.12 6.51
CA ARG A 34 -15.40 3.85 6.06
C ARG A 34 -13.96 4.06 5.62
N GLU A 35 -13.69 5.13 4.90
CA GLU A 35 -12.33 5.44 4.45
C GLU A 35 -11.41 5.81 5.60
N GLN A 36 -11.87 6.60 6.57
CA GLN A 36 -11.12 6.88 7.80
C GLN A 36 -10.82 5.61 8.61
N SER A 37 -11.79 4.68 8.65
CA SER A 37 -11.61 3.38 9.30
C SER A 37 -10.53 2.56 8.58
N ARG A 38 -10.57 2.52 7.25
CA ARG A 38 -9.54 1.86 6.42
C ARG A 38 -8.15 2.46 6.64
N ARG A 39 -8.02 3.79 6.75
CA ARG A 39 -6.75 4.46 7.08
C ARG A 39 -6.20 4.01 8.41
N THR A 40 -7.06 3.89 9.42
CA THR A 40 -6.67 3.43 10.75
C THR A 40 -6.16 2.00 10.71
N VAL A 41 -6.89 1.10 10.04
CA VAL A 41 -6.47 -0.29 9.85
C VAL A 41 -5.16 -0.36 9.05
N CYS A 42 -5.01 0.46 8.01
CA CYS A 42 -3.79 0.54 7.22
C CYS A 42 -2.57 0.91 8.07
N GLY A 43 -2.68 1.94 8.90
CA GLY A 43 -1.59 2.33 9.81
C GLY A 43 -1.29 1.26 10.87
N VAL A 44 -2.29 0.51 11.33
CA VAL A 44 -2.06 -0.65 12.22
C VAL A 44 -1.32 -1.76 11.49
N ASN A 45 -1.66 -2.05 10.23
CA ASN A 45 -0.94 -3.02 9.41
C ASN A 45 0.53 -2.63 9.25
N GLU A 46 0.82 -1.37 8.90
CA GLU A 46 2.19 -0.85 8.82
C GLU A 46 2.93 -1.02 10.15
N LYS A 47 2.31 -0.64 11.27
CA LYS A 47 2.89 -0.81 12.61
C LYS A 47 3.20 -2.28 12.92
N ASN A 48 2.32 -3.21 12.56
CA ASN A 48 2.52 -4.65 12.77
C ASN A 48 3.66 -5.19 11.90
N MET A 49 3.78 -4.75 10.64
CA MET A 49 4.95 -5.08 9.80
C MET A 49 6.24 -4.55 10.43
N GLY A 50 6.23 -3.30 10.92
CA GLY A 50 7.34 -2.71 11.64
C GLY A 50 7.74 -3.46 12.90
N LEU A 51 6.76 -3.96 13.66
CA LEU A 51 7.00 -4.80 14.83
C LEU A 51 7.65 -6.13 14.44
N GLY A 52 7.16 -6.81 13.41
CA GLY A 52 7.77 -8.05 12.91
C GLY A 52 9.22 -7.86 12.48
N LEU A 53 9.50 -6.76 11.78
CA LEU A 53 10.87 -6.38 11.42
C LEU A 53 11.76 -6.11 12.66
N ARG A 54 11.23 -5.47 13.71
CA ARG A 54 11.97 -5.24 14.96
C ARG A 54 12.26 -6.53 15.70
N LEU A 55 11.31 -7.45 15.77
CA LEU A 55 11.51 -8.75 16.41
C LEU A 55 12.65 -9.50 15.71
N TYR A 56 12.62 -9.54 14.38
CA TYR A 56 13.75 -10.09 13.62
C TYR A 56 15.07 -9.37 13.92
N ALA A 57 15.06 -8.03 13.88
CA ALA A 57 16.27 -7.25 14.09
C ALA A 57 16.86 -7.44 15.48
N ASN A 58 16.02 -7.62 16.51
CA ASN A 58 16.48 -7.92 17.88
C ASN A 58 17.32 -9.20 17.92
N ASP A 59 16.95 -10.20 17.12
CA ASP A 59 17.67 -11.47 17.03
C ASP A 59 18.85 -11.44 16.04
N ASN A 60 19.03 -10.33 15.31
CA ASN A 60 19.99 -10.20 14.20
C ASN A 60 20.85 -8.93 14.30
N ASP A 61 21.32 -8.58 15.49
CA ASP A 61 22.20 -7.41 15.76
C ASP A 61 21.60 -6.07 15.27
N GLY A 62 20.29 -5.93 15.35
CA GLY A 62 19.56 -4.75 14.87
C GLY A 62 19.46 -4.65 13.34
N LYS A 63 19.88 -5.65 12.56
CA LYS A 63 19.86 -5.62 11.09
C LYS A 63 18.47 -5.99 10.55
N LEU A 64 18.08 -5.34 9.45
CA LEU A 64 16.88 -5.71 8.70
C LEU A 64 17.18 -6.84 7.72
N PRO A 65 16.16 -7.64 7.32
CA PRO A 65 16.32 -8.56 6.21
C PRO A 65 16.51 -7.75 4.91
N LEU A 66 17.71 -7.82 4.35
CA LEU A 66 18.05 -7.10 3.13
C LEU A 66 17.73 -7.96 1.92
N ASN A 67 17.13 -7.36 0.90
CA ASN A 67 16.70 -8.08 -0.29
C ASN A 67 17.82 -8.13 -1.35
N GLU A 68 17.87 -9.21 -2.13
CA GLU A 68 18.83 -9.39 -3.24
C GLU A 68 18.30 -8.90 -4.60
N VAL A 69 16.98 -8.81 -4.77
CA VAL A 69 16.31 -8.76 -6.09
C VAL A 69 15.41 -7.55 -6.33
N ASP A 70 15.32 -6.60 -5.38
CA ASP A 70 14.30 -5.55 -5.44
C ASP A 70 14.63 -4.47 -6.48
N ARG A 71 13.84 -4.44 -7.55
CA ARG A 71 13.95 -3.45 -8.61
C ARG A 71 13.11 -2.20 -8.31
N TRP A 72 11.98 -2.35 -7.63
CA TRP A 72 11.05 -1.27 -7.28
C TRP A 72 10.77 -1.14 -5.78
N LEU A 73 10.07 -0.07 -5.37
CA LEU A 73 9.72 0.20 -3.96
C LEU A 73 8.68 -0.75 -3.37
N PHE A 74 7.84 -1.34 -4.22
CA PHE A 74 6.78 -2.27 -3.82
C PHE A 74 7.23 -3.74 -3.91
N ASP A 75 8.46 -3.98 -4.36
CA ASP A 75 9.03 -5.33 -4.42
C ASP A 75 9.55 -5.70 -3.02
N VAL A 76 9.13 -6.86 -2.53
CA VAL A 76 9.61 -7.42 -1.26
C VAL A 76 9.95 -8.88 -1.45
N SER A 77 11.12 -9.31 -0.98
CA SER A 77 11.53 -10.71 -1.08
C SER A 77 10.59 -11.63 -0.29
N TYR A 78 10.51 -12.89 -0.73
CA TYR A 78 9.74 -13.91 -0.02
C TYR A 78 10.23 -14.07 1.43
N GLN A 79 11.56 -14.03 1.64
CA GLN A 79 12.18 -14.15 2.95
C GLN A 79 11.68 -13.07 3.92
N THR A 80 11.66 -11.80 3.48
CA THR A 80 11.18 -10.68 4.32
C THR A 80 9.72 -10.85 4.70
N THR A 81 8.85 -11.27 3.76
CA THR A 81 7.45 -11.53 4.09
C THR A 81 7.28 -12.73 5.04
N ASP A 82 8.07 -13.80 4.87
CA ASP A 82 8.00 -14.98 5.74
C ASP A 82 8.41 -14.63 7.17
N ILE A 83 9.45 -13.81 7.34
CA ILE A 83 9.88 -13.31 8.65
C ILE A 83 8.74 -12.57 9.34
N ILE A 84 8.11 -11.63 8.65
CA ILE A 84 7.00 -10.84 9.20
C ILE A 84 5.80 -11.75 9.53
N LEU A 85 5.47 -12.69 8.64
CA LEU A 85 4.39 -13.66 8.86
C LEU A 85 4.64 -14.57 10.08
N ARG A 86 5.89 -14.98 10.32
CA ARG A 86 6.25 -15.84 11.46
C ARG A 86 6.32 -15.09 12.79
N THR A 87 6.67 -13.80 12.78
CA THR A 87 6.96 -13.03 13.99
C THR A 87 5.75 -12.34 14.59
N GLY A 88 4.73 -12.00 13.80
CA GLY A 88 3.53 -11.33 14.35
C GLY A 88 2.43 -10.97 13.36
N ALA A 89 2.59 -11.25 12.07
CA ALA A 89 1.56 -11.02 11.06
C ALA A 89 0.88 -12.34 10.68
N PHE A 90 -0.25 -12.64 11.28
CA PHE A 90 -0.90 -13.95 11.09
C PHE A 90 -1.48 -14.19 9.69
N ASP A 91 -1.46 -13.17 8.82
CA ASP A 91 -2.05 -13.24 7.48
C ASP A 91 -1.31 -12.31 6.49
N ARG A 92 -1.28 -12.71 5.21
CA ARG A 92 -0.79 -11.89 4.09
C ARG A 92 -1.57 -10.58 3.91
N HIS A 93 -2.83 -10.52 4.38
CA HIS A 93 -3.68 -9.34 4.20
C HIS A 93 -3.05 -8.06 4.78
N ILE A 94 -2.13 -8.18 5.75
CA ILE A 94 -1.46 -7.02 6.34
C ILE A 94 -0.52 -6.30 5.36
N PHE A 95 -0.08 -6.97 4.28
CA PHE A 95 0.82 -6.38 3.28
C PHE A 95 0.08 -5.54 2.23
N TYR A 96 -1.23 -5.38 2.39
CA TYR A 96 -2.08 -4.64 1.49
C TYR A 96 -2.93 -3.60 2.23
N CYS A 97 -3.04 -2.42 1.63
CA CYS A 97 -3.92 -1.38 2.14
C CYS A 97 -5.40 -1.75 1.89
N PRO A 98 -6.28 -1.71 2.90
CA PRO A 98 -7.69 -2.06 2.74
C PRO A 98 -8.48 -1.06 1.87
N SER A 99 -7.90 0.09 1.51
CA SER A 99 -8.48 1.03 0.54
C SER A 99 -8.34 0.56 -0.92
N TRP A 100 -7.44 -0.41 -1.18
CA TRP A 100 -7.20 -0.99 -2.49
C TRP A 100 -7.21 -2.53 -2.43
N SER A 101 -8.38 -3.10 -2.16
CA SER A 101 -8.56 -4.55 -2.02
C SER A 101 -8.21 -5.36 -3.27
N GLN A 102 -8.18 -4.75 -4.46
CA GLN A 102 -7.79 -5.45 -5.70
C GLN A 102 -6.29 -5.83 -5.71
N ARG A 103 -5.45 -5.15 -4.93
CA ARG A 103 -4.02 -5.45 -4.81
C ARG A 103 -3.75 -6.72 -4.03
N ASP A 104 -4.66 -7.10 -3.16
CA ASP A 104 -4.62 -8.35 -2.40
C ASP A 104 -5.08 -9.50 -3.30
N ASN A 105 -4.17 -9.95 -4.17
CA ASN A 105 -4.43 -11.01 -5.12
C ASN A 105 -3.18 -11.88 -5.28
N ILE A 106 -3.41 -13.18 -5.50
CA ILE A 106 -2.36 -14.18 -5.68
C ILE A 106 -1.32 -13.81 -6.73
N ILE A 107 -1.66 -13.10 -7.81
CA ILE A 107 -0.69 -12.74 -8.85
C ILE A 107 0.37 -11.76 -8.32
N TYR A 108 0.01 -10.85 -7.41
CA TYR A 108 0.96 -9.94 -6.79
C TYR A 108 1.73 -10.60 -5.66
N TRP A 109 1.04 -11.42 -4.86
CA TRP A 109 1.66 -12.23 -3.83
C TRP A 109 2.73 -13.17 -4.41
N ARG A 110 2.44 -13.80 -5.56
CA ARG A 110 3.32 -14.75 -6.25
C ARG A 110 3.94 -14.18 -7.52
N TYR A 111 4.27 -12.89 -7.51
CA TYR A 111 4.70 -12.18 -8.72
C TYR A 111 5.91 -12.82 -9.41
N GLY A 112 6.92 -13.24 -8.64
CA GLY A 112 8.15 -13.88 -9.15
C GLY A 112 7.93 -15.18 -9.94
N GLU A 113 6.79 -15.84 -9.79
CA GLU A 113 6.47 -17.11 -10.45
C GLU A 113 5.91 -16.95 -11.87
N ASN A 114 5.81 -15.70 -12.34
CA ASN A 114 5.28 -15.38 -13.65
C ASN A 114 3.82 -15.82 -13.94
N LEU A 115 2.94 -15.88 -12.92
CA LEU A 115 1.56 -16.35 -13.11
C LEU A 115 0.75 -15.50 -14.13
N PRO A 116 -0.16 -16.11 -14.92
CA PRO A 116 -1.04 -15.40 -15.84
C PRO A 116 -2.03 -14.46 -15.13
N ALA A 117 -2.45 -13.40 -15.82
CA ALA A 117 -3.54 -12.54 -15.35
C ALA A 117 -4.85 -13.34 -15.20
N GLY A 118 -5.62 -13.07 -14.14
CA GLY A 118 -6.88 -13.78 -13.86
C GLY A 118 -6.71 -15.11 -13.14
N THR A 119 -5.49 -15.47 -12.73
CA THR A 119 -5.26 -16.64 -11.85
C THR A 119 -6.11 -16.48 -10.57
N PRO A 120 -6.98 -17.46 -10.23
CA PRO A 120 -7.87 -17.35 -9.09
C PRO A 120 -7.10 -17.51 -7.78
N GLU A 121 -7.64 -16.94 -6.71
CA GLU A 121 -7.06 -17.05 -5.36
C GLU A 121 -6.97 -18.52 -4.88
N SER A 122 -7.85 -19.39 -5.38
CA SER A 122 -7.85 -20.83 -5.11
C SER A 122 -6.77 -21.62 -5.87
N TYR A 123 -5.78 -20.95 -6.45
CA TYR A 123 -4.71 -21.59 -7.21
C TYR A 123 -4.00 -22.68 -6.38
N ALA A 124 -4.21 -23.94 -6.79
CA ALA A 124 -3.93 -25.11 -5.95
C ALA A 124 -2.45 -25.51 -5.86
N GLN A 125 -1.55 -24.87 -6.63
CA GLN A 125 -0.13 -25.18 -6.55
C GLN A 125 0.48 -24.52 -5.29
N PRO A 126 1.29 -25.23 -4.50
CA PRO A 126 1.99 -24.61 -3.38
C PRO A 126 3.03 -23.60 -3.88
N GLU A 127 3.44 -22.69 -3.00
CA GLU A 127 4.59 -21.82 -3.26
C GLU A 127 5.89 -22.65 -3.32
N PRO A 128 6.89 -22.21 -4.11
CA PRO A 128 8.20 -22.87 -4.12
C PRO A 128 8.83 -22.80 -2.72
N VAL A 129 9.33 -23.93 -2.22
CA VAL A 129 9.93 -24.03 -0.87
C VAL A 129 11.46 -23.91 -0.88
N SER A 130 12.10 -24.18 -2.02
CA SER A 130 13.56 -24.15 -2.12
C SER A 130 14.11 -22.73 -1.96
N GLU A 131 15.04 -22.54 -1.03
CA GLU A 131 15.73 -21.26 -0.82
C GLU A 131 16.45 -20.77 -2.08
N SER A 132 17.07 -21.70 -2.84
CA SER A 132 17.79 -21.36 -4.08
C SER A 132 16.88 -20.78 -5.17
N THR A 133 15.58 -21.12 -5.14
CA THR A 133 14.55 -20.56 -6.02
C THR A 133 14.02 -19.26 -5.45
N ARG A 134 13.61 -19.27 -4.17
CA ARG A 134 12.95 -18.14 -3.50
C ARG A 134 13.84 -16.90 -3.40
N LYS A 135 15.17 -17.05 -3.28
CA LYS A 135 16.11 -15.91 -3.17
C LYS A 135 16.03 -14.92 -4.32
N ASN A 136 15.62 -15.40 -5.50
CA ASN A 136 15.49 -14.57 -6.71
C ASN A 136 14.05 -14.06 -6.92
N TYR A 137 13.10 -14.45 -6.07
CA TYR A 137 11.70 -14.09 -6.22
C TYR A 137 11.31 -12.96 -5.27
N HIS A 138 10.46 -12.07 -5.78
CA HIS A 138 9.84 -11.00 -5.03
C HIS A 138 8.33 -11.07 -5.18
N ARG A 139 7.67 -10.46 -4.20
CA ARG A 139 6.23 -10.21 -4.17
C ARG A 139 6.02 -8.72 -4.44
N ILE A 140 4.88 -8.37 -5.02
CA ILE A 140 4.46 -6.98 -5.20
C ILE A 140 3.44 -6.63 -4.11
N MET A 141 3.79 -5.69 -3.24
CA MET A 141 3.01 -5.32 -2.06
C MET A 141 2.12 -4.09 -2.29
N GLY A 142 1.28 -3.78 -1.29
CA GLY A 142 0.44 -2.58 -1.24
C GLY A 142 1.09 -1.37 -0.57
N TYR A 143 2.39 -1.44 -0.28
CA TYR A 143 3.18 -0.42 0.41
C TYR A 143 4.52 -0.20 -0.30
N PHE A 144 5.11 0.98 -0.16
CA PHE A 144 6.52 1.20 -0.48
C PHE A 144 7.40 0.89 0.71
N TRP A 145 8.55 0.27 0.44
CA TRP A 145 9.50 -0.19 1.43
C TRP A 145 10.83 0.56 1.27
N PHE A 146 11.25 1.24 2.33
CA PHE A 146 12.51 1.99 2.36
C PHE A 146 13.64 1.18 3.01
N ILE A 147 13.62 -0.14 2.81
CA ILE A 147 14.69 -1.05 3.21
C ILE A 147 15.71 -1.14 2.07
N ASP A 148 16.99 -1.13 2.45
CA ASP A 148 18.08 -1.25 1.48
C ASP A 148 18.26 -2.69 0.99
N THR A 149 19.06 -2.87 -0.06
CA THR A 149 19.40 -4.19 -0.60
C THR A 149 20.75 -4.66 -0.09
N VAL A 150 21.07 -5.95 -0.24
CA VAL A 150 22.37 -6.50 0.17
C VAL A 150 23.53 -5.70 -0.42
N ARG A 151 23.44 -5.35 -1.71
CA ARG A 151 24.47 -4.62 -2.48
C ARG A 151 24.30 -3.10 -2.46
N GLY A 152 23.27 -2.58 -1.79
CA GLY A 152 22.87 -1.19 -1.90
C GLY A 152 22.03 -0.93 -3.15
N ARG A 153 21.16 0.09 -3.10
CA ARG A 153 20.36 0.50 -4.26
C ARG A 153 21.15 1.40 -5.20
N GLU A 154 21.59 0.86 -6.33
CA GLU A 154 22.35 1.60 -7.36
C GLU A 154 21.53 2.74 -8.00
N ASN A 155 20.22 2.57 -8.13
CA ASN A 155 19.32 3.53 -8.77
C ASN A 155 18.17 3.91 -7.80
N PRO A 156 18.42 4.71 -6.75
CA PRO A 156 17.36 5.16 -5.86
C PRO A 156 16.39 6.11 -6.60
N PRO A 157 15.14 6.27 -6.10
CA PRO A 157 14.25 7.30 -6.62
C PRO A 157 14.90 8.68 -6.58
N MET A 158 14.76 9.38 -7.70
CA MET A 158 15.17 10.76 -7.91
C MET A 158 14.07 11.71 -7.41
N SER A 159 14.47 12.96 -7.15
CA SER A 159 13.61 14.05 -6.69
C SER A 159 13.94 15.32 -7.47
N PRO A 160 12.98 16.26 -7.70
CA PRO A 160 13.26 17.49 -8.44
C PRO A 160 14.33 18.37 -7.77
N ASP A 161 14.46 18.25 -6.45
CA ASP A 161 15.40 18.99 -5.61
C ASP A 161 16.64 18.17 -5.22
N ASN A 162 16.83 16.99 -5.85
CA ASN A 162 17.91 16.05 -5.55
C ASN A 162 18.00 15.61 -4.08
N LYS A 163 16.90 15.73 -3.31
CA LYS A 163 16.83 15.17 -1.95
C LYS A 163 16.58 13.67 -2.00
N HIS A 164 17.47 12.91 -1.38
CA HIS A 164 17.32 11.47 -1.24
C HIS A 164 16.85 11.11 0.17
N LYS A 165 16.00 10.09 0.25
CA LYS A 165 15.69 9.44 1.52
C LYS A 165 16.83 8.52 1.95
N GLU A 166 16.89 8.28 3.25
CA GLU A 166 17.80 7.33 3.84
C GLU A 166 17.24 5.92 3.68
N TRP A 167 18.02 5.02 3.09
CA TRP A 167 17.68 3.60 3.02
C TRP A 167 18.05 2.90 4.31
N VAL A 168 17.10 2.18 4.89
CA VAL A 168 17.26 1.57 6.20
C VAL A 168 17.88 0.19 6.04
N ARG A 169 19.06 0.00 6.66
CA ARG A 169 19.75 -1.30 6.74
C ARG A 169 19.61 -1.95 8.12
N SER A 170 19.43 -1.13 9.14
CA SER A 170 19.42 -1.52 10.55
C SER A 170 18.68 -0.47 11.37
N PHE A 171 18.08 -0.88 12.48
CA PHE A 171 17.46 0.02 13.45
C PHE A 171 18.46 0.78 14.34
N ILE A 172 19.73 0.36 14.40
CA ILE A 172 20.74 0.92 15.34
C ILE A 172 21.73 1.87 14.62
N GLY A 173 21.66 1.94 13.28
CA GLY A 173 22.64 2.65 12.45
C GLY A 173 22.07 3.76 11.57
N THR A 174 20.92 4.36 11.92
CA THR A 174 20.37 5.45 11.11
C THR A 174 21.18 6.74 11.23
N LYS A 175 21.34 7.47 10.12
CA LYS A 175 22.05 8.75 10.05
C LYS A 175 21.29 9.87 10.75
N ARG A 176 19.95 9.78 10.76
CA ARG A 176 19.05 10.71 11.45
C ARG A 176 18.39 10.02 12.63
N SER A 177 17.75 10.81 13.48
CA SER A 177 16.86 10.29 14.55
C SER A 177 15.83 9.33 13.95
N ALA A 178 15.61 8.19 14.60
CA ALA A 178 14.71 7.14 14.13
C ALA A 178 13.28 7.64 13.85
N ALA A 179 12.82 8.67 14.57
CA ALA A 179 11.53 9.32 14.36
C ALA A 179 11.43 10.14 13.05
N MET A 180 12.54 10.37 12.34
CA MET A 180 12.58 11.14 11.08
C MET A 180 12.93 10.29 9.86
N VAL A 181 13.13 8.99 10.06
CA VAL A 181 13.48 8.05 8.98
C VAL A 181 12.27 7.19 8.68
N GLU A 182 11.71 7.36 7.49
CA GLU A 182 10.62 6.52 6.99
C GLU A 182 11.11 5.10 6.71
N LEU A 183 10.28 4.11 7.01
CA LEU A 183 10.56 2.69 6.82
C LEU A 183 9.58 2.05 5.82
N ILE A 184 8.27 2.28 6.00
CA ILE A 184 7.20 1.79 5.14
C ILE A 184 6.21 2.94 4.93
N THR A 185 5.64 3.06 3.73
CA THR A 185 4.58 4.03 3.46
C THR A 185 3.52 3.43 2.56
N ASP A 186 2.30 3.94 2.70
CA ASP A 186 1.23 3.74 1.73
C ASP A 186 1.70 4.11 0.31
N VAL A 187 1.28 3.30 -0.67
CA VAL A 187 1.57 3.55 -2.09
C VAL A 187 0.83 4.80 -2.55
N THR A 188 1.59 5.81 -2.98
CA THR A 188 1.07 6.96 -3.71
C THR A 188 1.80 7.06 -5.04
N ALA A 189 1.12 6.69 -6.12
CA ALA A 189 1.63 6.63 -7.48
C ALA A 189 0.68 7.26 -8.50
N SER A 190 1.24 7.93 -9.50
CA SER A 190 0.48 8.63 -10.54
C SER A 190 1.03 8.36 -11.93
N ASN A 191 0.22 8.71 -12.93
CA ASN A 191 0.60 8.60 -14.33
C ASN A 191 1.54 9.72 -14.84
N GLY A 192 1.99 10.60 -13.96
CA GLY A 192 2.84 11.75 -14.29
C GLY A 192 3.20 12.60 -13.06
N PRO A 193 4.07 13.59 -13.24
CA PRO A 193 4.67 14.36 -12.15
C PRO A 193 3.80 15.54 -11.67
N ASP A 194 2.70 15.85 -12.37
CA ASP A 194 1.87 17.03 -12.06
C ASP A 194 0.83 16.67 -10.98
N ARG A 195 0.98 17.27 -9.81
CA ARG A 195 0.09 17.07 -8.66
C ARG A 195 -1.39 17.34 -8.95
N LEU A 196 -1.67 18.33 -9.80
CA LEU A 196 -3.01 18.84 -10.09
C LEU A 196 -3.62 18.23 -11.35
N GLN A 197 -2.81 17.72 -12.28
CA GLN A 197 -3.27 17.18 -13.56
C GLN A 197 -3.21 15.66 -13.62
N SER A 198 -2.22 15.02 -12.99
CA SER A 198 -2.01 13.58 -13.10
C SER A 198 -3.14 12.74 -12.48
N ASP A 199 -3.28 11.52 -12.98
CA ASP A 199 -4.25 10.50 -12.56
C ASP A 199 -3.55 9.50 -11.62
N PHE A 200 -4.06 9.36 -10.39
CA PHE A 200 -3.51 8.46 -9.37
C PHE A 200 -4.18 7.07 -9.35
N THR A 201 -4.98 6.77 -10.37
CA THR A 201 -5.61 5.46 -10.60
C THR A 201 -5.04 4.73 -11.82
N LYS A 202 -4.17 5.38 -12.57
CA LYS A 202 -3.64 4.90 -13.85
C LYS A 202 -2.12 4.95 -13.93
N ALA A 203 -1.45 4.74 -12.80
CA ALA A 203 0.00 4.60 -12.83
C ALA A 203 0.36 3.33 -13.63
N THR A 204 1.33 3.44 -14.53
CA THR A 204 1.79 2.35 -15.38
C THR A 204 3.21 1.99 -14.97
N GLY A 205 3.45 0.73 -14.65
CA GLY A 205 4.78 0.21 -14.35
C GLY A 205 4.91 -1.24 -14.80
N GLY A 206 5.64 -2.06 -14.04
CA GLY A 206 5.81 -3.49 -14.34
C GLY A 206 4.47 -4.25 -14.47
N CYS A 207 3.49 -3.94 -13.61
CA CYS A 207 2.14 -4.52 -13.66
C CYS A 207 1.42 -4.21 -14.97
N TRP A 208 1.56 -2.98 -15.48
CA TRP A 208 0.97 -2.56 -16.74
C TRP A 208 1.62 -3.27 -17.91
N SER A 209 2.96 -3.23 -17.99
CA SER A 209 3.70 -3.90 -19.06
C SER A 209 3.40 -5.40 -19.13
N ARG A 210 3.18 -6.04 -17.97
CA ARG A 210 2.99 -7.49 -17.87
C ARG A 210 1.53 -7.94 -18.04
N TRP A 211 0.59 -7.25 -17.42
CA TRP A 211 -0.81 -7.68 -17.35
C TRP A 211 -1.82 -6.64 -17.81
N GLN A 212 -1.36 -5.48 -18.29
CA GLN A 212 -2.22 -4.33 -18.60
C GLN A 212 -3.09 -3.92 -17.40
N VAL A 213 -2.55 -4.09 -16.18
CA VAL A 213 -3.20 -3.66 -14.94
C VAL A 213 -2.52 -2.40 -14.43
N TYR A 214 -3.31 -1.35 -14.23
CA TYR A 214 -2.84 -0.11 -13.64
C TYR A 214 -2.51 -0.29 -12.16
N ASP A 215 -1.40 0.30 -11.74
CA ASP A 215 -1.16 0.57 -10.32
C ASP A 215 -2.01 1.77 -9.89
N ARG A 216 -2.50 1.71 -8.65
CA ARG A 216 -3.37 2.71 -8.06
C ARG A 216 -2.79 3.18 -6.73
N THR A 217 -3.03 4.44 -6.42
CA THR A 217 -2.73 5.04 -5.11
C THR A 217 -3.73 4.60 -4.03
N ASN A 218 -3.20 4.33 -2.85
CA ASN A 218 -3.98 4.10 -1.63
C ASN A 218 -4.72 5.38 -1.21
N HIS A 219 -5.83 5.23 -0.49
CA HIS A 219 -6.55 6.33 0.17
C HIS A 219 -6.97 7.50 -0.75
N ILE A 220 -7.63 7.17 -1.86
CA ILE A 220 -8.25 8.17 -2.76
C ILE A 220 -9.42 8.88 -2.07
N LYS A 221 -9.39 10.21 -2.07
CA LYS A 221 -10.42 11.07 -1.48
C LYS A 221 -11.64 11.23 -2.38
N GLY A 222 -11.42 11.25 -3.71
CA GLY A 222 -12.47 11.43 -4.71
C GLY A 222 -11.88 11.57 -6.12
N GLY A 223 -12.63 11.12 -7.13
CA GLY A 223 -12.14 11.03 -8.50
C GLY A 223 -10.85 10.20 -8.57
N THR A 224 -9.77 10.84 -9.00
CA THR A 224 -8.44 10.24 -9.11
C THR A 224 -7.44 10.85 -8.13
N ARG A 225 -7.89 11.58 -7.10
CA ARG A 225 -7.00 12.34 -6.20
C ARG A 225 -6.79 11.64 -4.85
N PRO A 226 -5.53 11.48 -4.41
CA PRO A 226 -5.23 10.94 -3.09
C PRO A 226 -5.57 11.92 -1.97
N ALA A 227 -5.90 11.38 -0.81
CA ALA A 227 -5.94 12.16 0.42
C ALA A 227 -4.55 12.32 1.05
N GLY A 228 -3.70 11.31 0.91
CA GLY A 228 -2.45 11.15 1.63
C GLY A 228 -2.18 9.66 1.88
N GLY A 229 -1.27 9.38 2.81
CA GLY A 229 -0.89 8.02 3.16
C GLY A 229 -0.32 7.95 4.57
N ASN A 230 -0.40 6.75 5.15
CA ASN A 230 0.31 6.42 6.37
C ASN A 230 1.79 6.21 6.07
N ILE A 231 2.61 6.54 7.06
CA ILE A 231 4.05 6.41 7.01
C ILE A 231 4.51 5.86 8.35
N LEU A 232 5.10 4.67 8.33
CA LEU A 232 5.82 4.08 9.43
C LEU A 232 7.25 4.60 9.48
N PHE A 233 7.71 4.97 10.67
CA PHE A 233 9.08 5.40 10.93
C PHE A 233 9.92 4.35 11.65
N VAL A 234 11.24 4.52 11.63
CA VAL A 234 12.23 3.61 12.22
C VAL A 234 12.15 3.51 13.73
N ASP A 235 11.45 4.40 14.44
CA ASP A 235 11.12 4.25 15.87
C ASP A 235 9.81 3.50 16.14
N GLY A 236 8.98 3.30 15.10
CA GLY A 236 7.78 2.47 15.13
C GLY A 236 6.48 3.25 15.25
N HIS A 237 6.54 4.58 15.28
CA HIS A 237 5.33 5.38 15.15
C HIS A 237 4.86 5.41 13.69
N VAL A 238 3.55 5.61 13.53
CA VAL A 238 2.91 5.80 12.22
C VAL A 238 2.28 7.18 12.20
N GLN A 239 2.51 7.91 11.12
CA GLN A 239 1.95 9.24 10.92
C GLN A 239 1.19 9.30 9.60
N TRP A 240 0.05 9.99 9.60
CA TRP A 240 -0.62 10.38 8.37
C TRP A 240 0.07 11.61 7.75
N ARG A 241 0.48 11.50 6.49
CA ARG A 241 0.98 12.63 5.69
C ARG A 241 -0.06 13.00 4.65
N ASN A 242 -0.46 14.27 4.61
CA ASN A 242 -1.39 14.73 3.59
C ASN A 242 -0.69 14.71 2.24
N PHE A 243 -1.44 14.42 1.17
CA PHE A 243 -0.88 14.45 -0.17
C PHE A 243 -0.27 15.82 -0.54
N ASN A 244 -0.80 16.90 0.03
CA ASN A 244 -0.27 18.24 -0.16
C ASN A 244 1.15 18.44 0.42
N GLU A 245 1.59 17.58 1.33
CA GLU A 245 2.90 17.63 1.96
C GLU A 245 3.89 16.65 1.32
N MET A 246 3.41 15.68 0.54
CA MET A 246 4.25 14.70 -0.15
C MET A 246 5.01 15.34 -1.29
N GLU A 247 6.19 14.83 -1.62
CA GLU A 247 7.00 15.33 -2.72
C GLU A 247 7.05 14.32 -3.88
N HIS A 248 7.15 14.83 -5.12
CA HIS A 248 7.24 14.00 -6.31
C HIS A 248 8.58 13.25 -6.36
N ARG A 249 8.54 11.99 -6.79
CA ARG A 249 9.68 11.07 -6.91
C ARG A 249 9.52 10.18 -8.14
N TRP A 250 10.63 9.78 -8.75
CA TRP A 250 10.59 8.88 -9.91
C TRP A 250 11.87 8.06 -9.99
N PHE A 251 11.86 6.92 -10.68
CA PHE A 251 13.08 6.19 -11.01
C PHE A 251 13.55 6.55 -12.41
N TRP A 252 14.88 6.53 -12.65
CA TRP A 252 15.53 6.84 -13.93
C TRP A 252 15.50 8.32 -14.36
N GLN A 253 16.28 8.72 -15.36
CA GLN A 253 16.50 10.14 -15.73
C GLN A 253 15.28 10.87 -16.33
N SER A 254 14.10 10.24 -16.40
CA SER A 254 12.88 10.83 -16.96
C SER A 254 11.78 10.93 -15.90
N ASN A 255 11.08 12.07 -15.84
CA ASN A 255 9.82 12.27 -15.10
C ASN A 255 8.65 11.40 -15.64
N SER A 256 8.95 10.19 -16.11
CA SER A 256 8.04 9.26 -16.75
C SER A 256 7.29 8.41 -15.72
N ASN A 257 6.10 7.98 -16.11
CA ASN A 257 5.22 7.06 -15.38
C ASN A 257 5.91 5.69 -15.15
N PRO A 258 5.90 5.12 -13.93
CA PRO A 258 5.18 5.58 -12.75
C PRO A 258 5.95 6.63 -11.96
N CYS A 259 5.22 7.70 -11.63
CA CYS A 259 5.65 8.71 -10.69
C CYS A 259 5.16 8.32 -9.30
N PHE A 260 5.97 8.60 -8.29
CA PHE A 260 5.73 8.24 -6.90
C PHE A 260 5.72 9.48 -6.02
N TRP A 261 5.12 9.35 -4.84
CA TRP A 261 4.94 10.44 -3.91
C TRP A 261 5.06 9.94 -2.48
N TRP A 262 5.80 10.66 -1.65
CA TRP A 262 5.87 10.45 -0.21
C TRP A 262 6.51 11.65 0.49
#